data_AF-A0A2N5X0C3-F1
#
_entry.id   AF-A0A2N5X0C3-F1
#
_cell.length_a   1.000
_cell.length_b   1.000
_cell.length_c   1.000
_cell.angle_alpha   90.00
_cell.angle_beta   90.00
_cell.angle_gamma   90.00
#
_symmetry.space_group_name_H-M   'P 1'
#
loop_
_entity.id
_entity.type
_entity.pdbx_description
1 polymer ?
#
loop_
_entity_poly.entity_id
_entity_poly.type
_entity_poly.pdbx_seq_one_letter_code
_entity_poly.pdbx_strand_id
1 'polypeptide(L)'
;MVIHPKSGPGEWNLQHLVYAGGYGETAVALLSDGKRTAMALRWCEGNENVKPWQGEETGWFLIPYSFAAAIAKSLVQMKAAGGVPFDEDGFTAMLDWLIEDEGIESALCY
;
A
#
# COMPACT_ATOMS: atom_id res chain seq x y z
N MET A 1 2.17 -6.61 -16.82
CA MET A 1 1.69 -5.56 -15.89
C MET A 1 0.63 -6.20 -15.02
N VAL A 2 0.76 -6.11 -13.69
CA VAL A 2 -0.20 -6.70 -12.75
C VAL A 2 -1.44 -5.81 -12.71
N ILE A 3 -2.64 -6.41 -12.66
CA ILE A 3 -3.90 -5.68 -12.55
C ILE A 3 -4.33 -5.71 -11.07
N HIS A 4 -4.76 -4.58 -10.54
CA HIS A 4 -5.12 -4.47 -9.13
C HIS A 4 -6.65 -4.37 -8.92
N PRO A 5 -7.23 -5.11 -7.95
CA PRO A 5 -8.61 -4.96 -7.54
C PRO A 5 -8.89 -3.53 -7.09
N LYS A 6 -10.03 -2.99 -7.52
CA LYS A 6 -10.47 -1.65 -7.11
C LYS A 6 -11.13 -1.63 -5.71
N SER A 7 -11.33 -2.80 -5.11
CA SER A 7 -11.95 -2.95 -3.80
C SER A 7 -11.21 -3.97 -2.93
N GLY A 8 -11.23 -3.72 -1.63
CA GLY A 8 -10.72 -4.59 -0.58
C GLY A 8 -11.86 -5.10 0.32
N PRO A 9 -11.53 -5.76 1.44
CA PRO A 9 -12.50 -6.32 2.36
C PRO A 9 -13.35 -5.22 3.01
N GLY A 10 -14.63 -5.49 3.28
CA GLY A 10 -15.48 -4.60 4.09
C GLY A 10 -15.79 -3.24 3.46
N GLU A 11 -16.09 -3.20 2.15
CA GLU A 11 -16.43 -1.98 1.39
C GLU A 11 -15.28 -0.97 1.23
N TRP A 12 -14.06 -1.36 1.55
CA TRP A 12 -12.88 -0.53 1.29
C TRP A 12 -12.62 -0.45 -0.21
N ASN A 13 -12.38 0.76 -0.71
CA ASN A 13 -12.11 1.02 -2.12
C ASN A 13 -10.68 1.52 -2.29
N LEU A 14 -10.02 1.06 -3.36
CA LEU A 14 -8.71 1.53 -3.76
C LEU A 14 -8.81 3.02 -4.10
N GLN A 15 -8.11 3.85 -3.34
CA GLN A 15 -7.97 5.28 -3.62
C GLN A 15 -6.71 5.52 -4.44
N HIS A 16 -5.59 5.03 -3.92
CA HIS A 16 -4.28 5.22 -4.52
C HIS A 16 -3.47 3.94 -4.47
N LEU A 17 -2.86 3.59 -5.59
CA LEU A 17 -1.77 2.63 -5.61
C LEU A 17 -0.52 3.39 -5.16
N VAL A 18 0.30 2.84 -4.26
CA VAL A 18 1.55 3.48 -3.83
C VAL A 18 2.72 2.84 -4.57
N TYR A 19 2.72 1.51 -4.55
CA TYR A 19 3.72 0.68 -5.19
C TYR A 19 3.00 -0.45 -5.90
N ALA A 20 3.10 -0.51 -7.22
CA ALA A 20 2.33 -1.49 -8.01
C ALA A 20 2.86 -2.92 -7.86
N GLY A 21 4.15 -3.08 -7.57
CA GLY A 21 4.81 -4.38 -7.55
C GLY A 21 4.82 -5.07 -8.93
N GLY A 22 5.76 -6.00 -9.06
CA GLY A 22 5.85 -6.94 -10.17
C GLY A 22 5.15 -8.28 -9.88
N TYR A 23 5.30 -9.21 -10.83
CA TYR A 23 4.85 -10.59 -10.65
C TYR A 23 5.61 -11.26 -9.50
N GLY A 24 4.88 -11.89 -8.57
CA GLY A 24 5.46 -12.51 -7.36
C GLY A 24 6.04 -11.52 -6.34
N GLU A 25 5.74 -10.23 -6.47
CA GLU A 25 6.08 -9.20 -5.48
C GLU A 25 4.85 -8.81 -4.64
N THR A 26 5.05 -7.88 -3.70
CA THR A 26 3.97 -7.28 -2.91
C THR A 26 3.62 -5.91 -3.49
N ALA A 27 2.34 -5.66 -3.69
CA ALA A 27 1.83 -4.33 -4.00
C ALA A 27 1.32 -3.63 -2.73
N VAL A 28 1.45 -2.31 -2.71
CA VAL A 28 1.04 -1.45 -1.59
C VAL A 28 0.08 -0.38 -2.09
N ALA A 29 -0.98 -0.15 -1.34
CA ALA A 29 -2.01 0.82 -1.70
C ALA A 29 -2.59 1.52 -0.45
N LEU A 30 -3.22 2.66 -0.69
CA LEU A 30 -4.16 3.29 0.24
C LEU A 30 -5.58 2.96 -0.19
N LEU A 31 -6.35 2.44 0.75
CA LEU A 31 -7.77 2.19 0.58
C LEU A 31 -8.56 3.14 1.49
N SER A 32 -9.83 3.37 1.16
CA SER A 32 -10.76 4.11 2.00
C SER A 32 -12.14 3.46 2.05
N ASP A 33 -12.77 3.49 3.23
CA ASP A 33 -14.18 3.15 3.45
C ASP A 33 -15.11 4.38 3.35
N GLY A 34 -14.59 5.52 2.88
CA GLY A 34 -15.29 6.80 2.81
C GLY A 34 -15.27 7.62 4.11
N LYS A 35 -14.79 7.03 5.21
CA LYS A 35 -14.61 7.73 6.50
C LYS A 35 -13.16 7.73 6.98
N ARG A 36 -12.44 6.66 6.67
CA ARG A 36 -11.06 6.42 7.08
C ARG A 36 -10.23 6.05 5.88
N THR A 37 -8.92 6.25 6.03
CA THR A 37 -7.90 5.80 5.08
C THR A 37 -6.99 4.83 5.80
N ALA A 38 -6.60 3.75 5.12
CA ALA A 38 -5.69 2.75 5.65
C ALA A 38 -4.81 2.19 4.55
N MET A 39 -3.60 1.80 4.92
CA MET A 39 -2.71 1.09 4.01
C MET A 39 -3.14 -0.37 3.89
N ALA A 40 -3.03 -0.90 2.68
CA ALA A 40 -3.22 -2.31 2.38
C ALA A 40 -2.04 -2.89 1.59
N LEU A 41 -1.85 -4.19 1.77
CA LEU A 41 -0.90 -5.00 1.01
C LEU A 41 -1.62 -6.08 0.25
N ARG A 42 -1.02 -6.54 -0.84
CA ARG A 42 -1.42 -7.78 -1.48
C ARG A 42 -0.24 -8.48 -2.11
N TRP A 43 -0.35 -9.79 -2.23
CA TRP A 43 0.57 -10.59 -3.02
C TRP A 43 0.13 -10.60 -4.48
N CYS A 44 1.02 -10.19 -5.38
CA CYS A 44 0.79 -10.25 -6.81
C CYS A 44 1.06 -11.67 -7.31
N GLU A 45 0.17 -12.17 -8.18
CA GLU A 45 0.34 -13.48 -8.80
C GLU A 45 1.69 -13.60 -9.49
N GLY A 46 2.29 -14.79 -9.45
CA GLY A 46 3.44 -15.13 -10.29
C GLY A 46 3.05 -15.18 -11.77
N ASN A 47 4.05 -15.37 -12.63
CA ASN A 47 3.84 -15.68 -14.04
C ASN A 47 4.71 -16.88 -14.44
N GLU A 48 4.71 -17.28 -15.71
CA GLU A 48 5.54 -18.40 -16.20
C GLU A 48 7.05 -18.27 -15.89
N ASN A 49 7.55 -17.06 -15.69
CA ASN A 49 8.94 -16.76 -15.31
C ASN A 49 9.15 -16.70 -13.79
N VAL A 50 8.06 -16.59 -13.02
CA VAL A 50 8.02 -16.48 -11.56
C VAL A 50 7.18 -17.64 -11.02
N LYS A 51 7.88 -18.76 -10.82
CA LYS A 51 7.41 -20.10 -10.44
C LYS A 51 5.96 -20.21 -9.89
N PRO A 52 5.10 -21.05 -10.51
CA PRO A 52 3.64 -21.09 -10.29
C PRO A 52 3.16 -21.59 -8.92
N TRP A 53 4.05 -21.89 -7.96
CA TRP A 53 3.66 -22.21 -6.58
C TRP A 53 3.63 -20.98 -5.67
N GLN A 54 4.00 -19.80 -6.17
CA GLN A 54 3.86 -18.53 -5.46
C GLN A 54 2.42 -18.02 -5.51
N GLY A 55 1.48 -18.87 -5.07
CA GLY A 55 0.10 -18.54 -4.73
C GLY A 55 -0.79 -18.05 -5.87
N GLU A 56 -2.10 -18.19 -5.65
CA GLU A 56 -3.09 -17.41 -6.37
C GLU A 56 -2.99 -15.93 -5.94
N GLU A 57 -3.39 -15.02 -6.84
CA GLU A 57 -3.45 -13.60 -6.54
C GLU A 57 -4.31 -13.33 -5.29
N THR A 58 -3.80 -12.55 -4.33
CA THR A 58 -4.58 -12.27 -3.12
C THR A 58 -5.39 -10.98 -3.26
N GLY A 59 -6.50 -10.92 -2.51
CA GLY A 59 -7.17 -9.65 -2.22
C GLY A 59 -6.28 -8.71 -1.40
N TRP A 60 -6.77 -7.49 -1.19
CA TRP A 60 -6.13 -6.52 -0.31
C TRP A 60 -6.26 -6.91 1.15
N PHE A 61 -5.16 -6.82 1.90
CA PHE A 61 -5.12 -6.97 3.35
C PHE A 61 -4.83 -5.62 3.98
N LEU A 62 -5.80 -5.10 4.74
CA LEU A 62 -5.59 -3.91 5.55
C LEU A 62 -4.58 -4.22 6.65
N ILE A 63 -3.62 -3.33 6.85
CA ILE A 63 -2.57 -3.50 7.85
C ILE A 63 -2.70 -2.47 8.98
N PRO A 64 -2.30 -2.83 10.21
CA PRO A 64 -2.25 -1.88 11.31
C PRO A 64 -1.33 -0.70 11.01
N TYR A 65 -1.67 0.49 11.51
CA TYR A 65 -0.93 1.72 11.24
C TYR A 65 0.57 1.63 11.55
N SER A 66 0.96 1.05 12.69
CA SER A 66 2.38 0.89 13.06
C SER A 66 3.16 0.06 12.04
N PHE A 67 2.52 -0.93 11.42
CA PHE A 67 3.12 -1.72 10.36
C PHE A 67 3.14 -0.94 9.04
N ALA A 68 2.09 -0.18 8.75
CA ALA A 68 2.03 0.72 7.59
C ALA A 68 3.14 1.77 7.61
N ALA A 69 3.38 2.43 8.75
CA ALA A 69 4.44 3.42 8.92
C ALA A 69 5.84 2.82 8.67
N ALA A 70 6.08 1.60 9.14
CA ALA A 70 7.33 0.89 8.89
C ALA A 70 7.52 0.60 7.38
N ILE A 71 6.47 0.12 6.71
CA ILE A 71 6.49 -0.13 5.27
C ILE A 71 6.71 1.15 4.48
N ALA A 72 6.00 2.22 4.82
CA ALA A 72 6.15 3.51 4.17
C ALA A 72 7.57 4.03 4.27
N LYS A 73 8.22 3.91 5.43
CA LYS A 73 9.63 4.27 5.59
C LYS A 73 10.54 3.47 4.65
N SER A 74 10.31 2.16 4.52
CA SER A 74 11.04 1.33 3.55
C SER A 74 10.75 1.74 2.10
N LEU A 75 9.52 2.09 1.77
CA LEU A 75 9.13 2.58 0.45
C LEU A 75 9.80 3.93 0.12
N VAL A 76 9.89 4.85 1.07
CA VAL A 76 10.61 6.12 0.92
C VAL A 76 12.09 5.87 0.63
N GLN A 77 12.74 4.97 1.38
CA GLN A 77 14.13 4.60 1.15
C GLN A 77 14.33 3.97 -0.24
N MET A 78 13.44 3.07 -0.64
CA MET A 78 13.49 2.42 -1.95
C MET A 78 13.29 3.44 -3.09
N LYS A 79 12.35 4.38 -2.95
CA LYS A 79 12.13 5.43 -3.95
C LYS A 79 13.32 6.38 -4.05
N ALA A 80 13.89 6.78 -2.91
CA ALA A 80 15.11 7.60 -2.89
C ALA A 80 16.31 6.91 -3.56
N ALA A 81 16.35 5.58 -3.54
CA ALA A 81 17.34 4.77 -4.26
C ALA A 81 17.03 4.58 -5.76
N GLY A 82 15.97 5.21 -6.28
CA GLY A 82 15.54 5.09 -7.68
C GLY A 82 14.73 3.83 -7.98
N GLY A 83 14.14 3.20 -6.95
CA GLY A 83 13.27 2.05 -7.12
C GLY A 83 12.01 2.35 -7.92
N VAL A 84 11.48 1.32 -8.58
CA VAL A 84 10.23 1.31 -9.35
C VAL A 84 9.43 0.07 -8.94
N PRO A 85 8.11 -0.02 -9.19
CA PRO A 85 7.23 0.92 -9.89
C PRO A 85 6.31 1.70 -8.94
N PHE A 86 6.75 2.88 -8.52
CA PHE A 86 5.92 3.79 -7.73
C PHE A 86 4.90 4.51 -8.61
N ASP A 87 3.70 4.68 -8.08
CA ASP A 87 2.74 5.66 -8.57
C ASP A 87 2.99 6.97 -7.83
N GLU A 88 3.21 8.06 -8.57
CA GLU A 88 3.65 9.33 -7.99
C GLU A 88 2.57 9.98 -7.12
N ASP A 89 1.32 9.95 -7.59
CA ASP A 89 0.19 10.53 -6.87
C ASP A 89 -0.08 9.74 -5.59
N GLY A 90 -0.07 8.41 -5.65
CA GLY A 90 -0.26 7.59 -4.47
C GLY A 90 0.89 7.59 -3.49
N PHE A 91 2.14 7.72 -3.97
CA PHE A 91 3.27 7.93 -3.07
C PHE A 91 3.15 9.25 -2.32
N THR A 92 2.72 10.31 -2.98
CA THR A 92 2.47 11.62 -2.34
C THR A 92 1.34 11.50 -1.32
N ALA A 93 0.21 10.89 -1.70
CA ALA A 93 -0.91 10.66 -0.80
C ALA A 93 -0.54 9.82 0.43
N MET A 94 0.40 8.87 0.31
CA MET A 94 0.93 8.11 1.44
C MET A 94 1.69 8.99 2.42
N LEU A 95 2.52 9.91 1.93
CA LEU A 95 3.25 10.83 2.79
C LEU A 95 2.30 11.79 3.51
N ASP A 96 1.32 12.34 2.79
CA ASP A 96 0.32 13.23 3.37
C ASP A 96 -0.50 12.50 4.44
N TRP A 97 -0.99 11.29 4.14
CA TRP A 97 -1.72 10.46 5.10
C TRP A 97 -0.91 10.16 6.38
N LEU A 98 0.40 9.89 6.26
CA LEU A 98 1.25 9.66 7.43
C LEU A 98 1.44 10.91 8.28
N ILE A 99 1.62 12.07 7.63
CA ILE A 99 1.79 13.36 8.31
C ILE A 99 0.50 13.76 9.03
N GLU A 100 -0.66 13.56 8.39
CA GLU A 100 -1.97 13.84 8.97
C GLU A 100 -2.27 12.92 10.17
N ASP A 101 -1.84 11.64 10.13
CA ASP A 101 -2.07 10.71 11.23
C ASP A 101 -1.05 10.88 12.38
N GLU A 102 0.20 11.26 12.09
CA GLU A 102 1.17 11.67 13.13
C GLU A 102 0.81 13.04 13.77
N GLY A 103 0.03 13.86 13.07
CA GLY A 103 -0.43 15.17 13.49
C GLY A 103 -1.84 15.18 14.09
N ILE A 104 -1.91 15.24 15.43
CA ILE A 104 -3.09 15.57 16.25
C ILE A 104 -3.96 14.35 16.57
N GLU A 105 -3.65 13.58 17.62
CA GLU A 105 -4.60 13.54 18.76
C GLU A 105 -4.01 13.18 20.15
N SER A 106 -2.68 13.01 20.34
CA SER A 106 -2.15 12.64 21.68
C SER A 106 -1.09 13.55 22.33
N ALA A 107 -0.73 14.68 21.71
CA ALA A 107 0.28 15.61 22.28
C ALA A 107 -0.21 17.05 22.55
N LEU A 108 -1.49 17.36 22.35
CA LEU A 108 -2.07 18.69 22.64
C LEU A 108 -3.14 18.69 23.74
N CYS A 109 -3.40 17.54 24.34
CA CYS A 109 -4.36 17.39 25.43
C CYS A 109 -3.75 16.65 26.63
N TYR A 110 -2.53 17.03 27.05
CA TYR A 110 -2.04 16.85 28.43
C TYR A 110 -1.02 17.91 28.79
#